data_AF-A0A4Z1R5T2-F1
#
_entry.id   AF-A0A4Z1R5T2-F1
#
_cell.length_a   1.000
_cell.length_b   1.000
_cell.length_c   1.000
_cell.angle_alpha   90.00
_cell.angle_beta   90.00
_cell.angle_gamma   90.00
#
_symmetry.space_group_name_H-M   'P 1'
#
loop_
_entity.id
_entity.type
_entity.pdbx_description
1 polymer ?
#
loop_
_entity_poly.entity_id
_entity_poly.type
_entity_poly.pdbx_seq_one_letter_code
_entity_poly.pdbx_strand_id
1 'polypeptide(L)'
;MSNSPRFLSEGMSHEEALLSGDPFKQCLARFAVSDFADRMTDFINAELQRGTEVATLMIAMARFHISVHASVAAQTMALPAIETTARMYQEMVGESYLVHVNRIHQQMNEEEPA
;
A
#
# COMPACT_ATOMS: atom_id res chain seq x y z
N MET A 1 -9.75 7.86 -20.37
CA MET A 1 -8.44 8.20 -19.79
C MET A 1 -8.31 7.41 -18.51
N SER A 2 -7.42 6.41 -18.49
CA SER A 2 -7.20 5.58 -17.31
C SER A 2 -6.21 6.32 -16.43
N ASN A 3 -6.67 6.90 -15.32
CA ASN A 3 -5.79 7.44 -14.30
C ASN A 3 -5.19 6.24 -13.54
N SER A 4 -4.01 5.79 -13.96
CA SER A 4 -3.25 4.81 -13.20
C SER A 4 -3.01 5.35 -11.78
N PRO A 5 -3.39 4.60 -10.73
CA PRO A 5 -3.18 5.07 -9.38
C PRO A 5 -1.66 5.13 -9.08
N ARG A 6 -1.17 6.33 -8.74
CA ARG A 6 0.21 6.59 -8.32
C ARG A 6 0.45 6.03 -6.91
N PHE A 7 0.57 4.71 -6.81
CA PHE A 7 0.88 4.04 -5.54
C PHE A 7 2.37 4.05 -5.17
N LEU A 8 3.25 4.44 -6.11
CA LEU A 8 4.65 4.67 -5.81
C LEU A 8 4.85 6.13 -5.40
N SER A 9 5.44 6.33 -4.21
CA SER A 9 6.04 7.58 -3.75
C SER A 9 6.53 8.42 -4.93
N GLU A 10 5.94 9.58 -5.15
CA GLU A 10 6.21 10.47 -6.27
C GLU A 10 7.70 10.52 -6.69
N GLY A 11 7.92 10.31 -7.99
CA GLY A 11 9.19 10.53 -8.66
C GLY A 11 9.64 9.38 -9.56
N MET A 12 9.04 8.20 -9.45
CA MET A 12 9.48 7.02 -10.19
C MET A 12 8.31 6.31 -10.84
N SER A 13 8.31 6.23 -12.17
CA SER A 13 7.40 5.39 -12.95
C SER A 13 7.60 3.91 -12.62
N HIS A 14 6.61 3.07 -12.92
CA HIS A 14 6.73 1.61 -12.74
C HIS A 14 7.95 1.05 -13.48
N GLU A 15 8.26 1.58 -14.68
CA GLU A 15 9.41 1.19 -15.48
C GLU A 15 10.73 1.55 -14.79
N GLU A 16 10.87 2.79 -14.29
CA GLU A 16 12.06 3.19 -13.53
C GLU A 16 12.23 2.38 -12.24
N ALA A 17 11.12 2.03 -11.57
CA ALA A 17 11.16 1.20 -10.36
C ALA A 17 11.61 -0.24 -10.67
N LEU A 18 11.18 -0.81 -11.81
CA LEU A 18 11.64 -2.12 -12.29
C LEU A 18 13.13 -2.10 -12.67
N LEU A 19 13.63 -0.98 -13.18
CA LEU A 19 15.03 -0.82 -13.60
C LEU A 19 15.96 -0.35 -12.47
N SER A 20 15.43 -0.02 -11.29
CA SER A 20 16.18 0.60 -10.19
C SER A 20 17.28 -0.27 -9.55
N GLY A 21 17.26 -1.59 -9.78
CA GLY A 21 18.17 -2.54 -9.13
C GLY A 21 17.89 -2.80 -7.64
N ASP A 22 16.92 -2.10 -7.05
CA ASP A 22 16.45 -2.31 -5.69
C ASP A 22 15.34 -3.38 -5.68
N PRO A 23 15.59 -4.59 -5.11
CA PRO A 23 14.61 -5.68 -5.13
C PRO A 23 13.27 -5.32 -4.47
N PHE A 24 13.28 -4.42 -3.48
CA PHE A 24 12.08 -3.98 -2.81
C PHE A 24 11.23 -3.10 -3.74
N LYS A 25 11.83 -2.09 -4.37
CA LYS A 25 11.14 -1.23 -5.35
C LYS A 25 10.63 -2.00 -6.56
N GLN A 26 11.43 -2.95 -7.05
CA GLN A 26 11.01 -3.83 -8.14
C GLN A 26 9.80 -4.69 -7.74
N CYS A 27 9.76 -5.18 -6.50
CA CYS A 27 8.63 -5.95 -6.00
C CYS A 27 7.37 -5.09 -5.88
N LEU A 28 7.49 -3.88 -5.33
CA LEU A 28 6.37 -2.93 -5.26
C LEU A 28 5.84 -2.55 -6.65
N ALA A 29 6.72 -2.31 -7.62
CA ALA A 29 6.33 -2.02 -8.99
C ALA A 29 5.53 -3.19 -9.60
N ARG A 30 5.95 -4.43 -9.37
CA ARG A 30 5.20 -5.63 -9.80
C ARG A 30 3.84 -5.74 -9.11
N PHE A 31 3.74 -5.45 -7.82
CA PHE A 31 2.43 -5.41 -7.13
C PHE A 31 1.51 -4.38 -7.78
N ALA A 32 2.00 -3.17 -8.02
CA ALA A 32 1.21 -2.06 -8.55
C ALA A 32 0.64 -2.30 -9.96
N VAL A 33 1.28 -3.14 -10.77
CA VAL A 33 0.82 -3.48 -12.14
C VAL A 33 0.20 -4.88 -12.24
N SER A 34 0.04 -5.59 -11.12
CA SER A 34 -0.54 -6.93 -11.13
C SER A 34 -2.08 -6.88 -11.07
N ASP A 35 -2.73 -7.93 -11.57
CA ASP A 35 -4.19 -8.13 -11.45
C ASP A 35 -4.70 -8.03 -9.99
N PHE A 36 -3.81 -8.22 -9.01
CA PHE A 36 -4.15 -8.01 -7.60
C PHE A 36 -4.54 -6.56 -7.30
N ALA A 37 -3.82 -5.58 -7.87
CA ALA A 37 -4.12 -4.17 -7.68
C ALA A 37 -5.47 -3.79 -8.30
N ASP A 38 -5.77 -4.30 -9.50
CA ASP A 38 -7.06 -4.09 -10.17
C ASP A 38 -8.21 -4.70 -9.36
N ARG A 39 -8.07 -5.97 -8.93
CA ARG A 39 -9.09 -6.65 -8.12
C ARG A 39 -9.31 -5.99 -6.76
N MET A 40 -8.25 -5.45 -6.15
CA MET A 40 -8.38 -4.71 -4.89
C MET A 40 -9.17 -3.42 -5.11
N THR A 41 -8.94 -2.72 -6.21
CA THR A 41 -9.69 -1.51 -6.59
C THR A 41 -11.17 -1.84 -6.81
N ASP A 42 -11.46 -2.91 -7.53
CA ASP A 42 -12.84 -3.38 -7.74
C ASP A 42 -13.54 -3.72 -6.42
N PHE A 43 -12.84 -4.38 -5.50
CA PHE A 43 -13.36 -4.70 -4.17
C PHE A 43 -13.69 -3.44 -3.36
N ILE A 44 -12.76 -2.48 -3.31
CA ILE A 44 -12.98 -1.19 -2.61
C ILE A 44 -14.21 -0.48 -3.17
N ASN A 45 -14.31 -0.37 -4.49
CA ASN A 45 -15.44 0.27 -5.14
C ASN A 45 -16.77 -0.43 -4.82
N ALA A 46 -16.78 -1.76 -4.81
CA ALA A 46 -17.95 -2.54 -4.45
C ALA A 46 -18.38 -2.30 -2.99
N GLU A 47 -17.44 -2.20 -2.04
CA GLU A 47 -17.74 -1.91 -0.64
C GLU A 47 -18.31 -0.49 -0.45
N LEU A 48 -17.76 0.49 -1.15
CA LEU A 48 -18.28 1.86 -1.13
C LEU A 48 -19.71 1.90 -1.70
N GLN A 49 -19.99 1.16 -2.77
CA GLN A 49 -21.34 1.04 -3.34
C GLN A 49 -22.34 0.35 -2.38
N ARG A 50 -21.86 -0.55 -1.51
CA ARG A 50 -22.68 -1.16 -0.45
C ARG A 50 -22.99 -0.21 0.70
N GLY A 51 -22.34 0.96 0.74
CA GLY A 51 -22.48 1.94 1.83
C GLY A 51 -21.56 1.67 3.02
N THR A 52 -20.49 0.89 2.85
CA THR A 52 -19.48 0.70 3.88
C THR A 52 -18.80 2.04 4.18
N GLU A 53 -18.74 2.41 5.46
CA GLU A 53 -18.10 3.65 5.92
C GLU A 53 -16.57 3.58 5.66
N VAL A 54 -15.99 4.68 5.18
CA VAL A 54 -14.60 4.70 4.66
C VAL A 54 -13.59 4.33 5.74
N ALA A 55 -13.68 4.87 6.95
CA ALA A 55 -12.76 4.53 8.03
C ALA A 55 -12.86 3.04 8.41
N THR A 56 -14.08 2.50 8.42
CA THR A 56 -14.35 1.07 8.63
C THR A 56 -13.68 0.22 7.56
N LEU A 57 -13.81 0.60 6.28
CA LEU A 57 -13.17 -0.08 5.16
C LEU A 57 -11.64 -0.03 5.28
N MET A 58 -11.06 1.13 5.59
CA MET A 58 -9.62 1.31 5.76
C MET A 58 -9.06 0.44 6.90
N ILE A 59 -9.76 0.38 8.04
CA ILE A 59 -9.37 -0.48 9.17
C ILE A 59 -9.50 -1.96 8.79
N ALA A 60 -10.57 -2.35 8.11
CA ALA A 60 -10.78 -3.73 7.66
C ALA A 60 -9.67 -4.18 6.70
N MET A 61 -9.30 -3.34 5.72
CA MET A 61 -8.19 -3.59 4.81
C MET A 61 -6.86 -3.76 5.55
N ALA A 62 -6.54 -2.87 6.49
CA ALA A 62 -5.31 -2.98 7.28
C ALA A 62 -5.24 -4.30 8.05
N ARG A 63 -6.33 -4.71 8.71
CA ARG A 63 -6.41 -5.98 9.44
C ARG A 63 -6.31 -7.20 8.53
N PHE A 64 -6.92 -7.14 7.35
CA PHE A 64 -6.82 -8.20 6.36
C PHE A 64 -5.38 -8.35 5.84
N HIS A 65 -4.71 -7.24 5.49
CA HIS A 65 -3.31 -7.25 5.05
C HIS A 65 -2.37 -7.85 6.10
N ILE A 66 -2.50 -7.43 7.36
CA ILE A 66 -1.72 -8.00 8.47
C ILE A 66 -1.96 -9.52 8.58
N SER A 67 -3.21 -9.96 8.45
CA SER A 67 -3.55 -11.39 8.57
C SER A 67 -2.96 -12.23 7.44
N VAL A 68 -3.04 -11.75 6.20
CA VAL A 68 -2.44 -12.43 5.03
C VAL A 68 -0.93 -12.48 5.17
N HIS A 69 -0.30 -11.34 5.49
CA HIS A 69 1.14 -11.25 5.68
C HIS A 69 1.65 -12.17 6.80
N ALA A 70 1.00 -12.16 7.97
CA ALA A 70 1.34 -13.03 9.09
C ALA A 70 1.19 -14.52 8.74
N SER A 71 0.15 -14.87 7.97
CA SER A 71 -0.08 -16.26 7.53
C SER A 71 1.04 -16.76 6.61
N VAL A 72 1.50 -15.92 5.67
CA VAL A 72 2.64 -16.25 4.80
C VAL A 72 3.92 -16.37 5.61
N ALA A 73 4.20 -15.41 6.51
CA ALA A 73 5.39 -15.44 7.35
C ALA A 73 5.45 -16.70 8.23
N ALA A 74 4.34 -17.08 8.86
CA ALA A 74 4.26 -18.29 9.68
C ALA A 74 4.56 -19.59 8.92
N GLN A 75 4.29 -19.63 7.61
CA GLN A 75 4.55 -20.80 6.76
C GLN A 75 5.95 -20.82 6.15
N THR A 76 6.60 -19.66 6.01
CA THR A 76 7.80 -19.50 5.18
C THR A 76 9.04 -19.03 5.93
N MET A 77 8.89 -18.55 7.17
CA MET A 77 9.97 -17.92 7.93
C MET A 77 10.18 -18.60 9.29
N ALA A 78 11.42 -18.58 9.78
CA ALA A 78 11.71 -18.96 11.15
C ALA A 78 11.26 -17.88 12.14
N LEU A 79 10.88 -18.29 13.36
CA LEU A 79 10.32 -17.40 14.39
C LEU A 79 11.14 -16.12 14.65
N PRO A 80 12.49 -16.15 14.77
CA PRO A 80 13.28 -14.92 14.97
C PRO A 80 13.18 -13.91 13.81
N ALA A 81 13.00 -14.40 12.58
CA ALA A 81 12.81 -13.56 11.40
C ALA A 81 11.40 -12.95 11.37
N ILE A 82 10.38 -13.70 11.83
CA ILE A 82 9.01 -13.20 11.98
C ILE A 82 8.98 -12.04 12.99
N GLU A 83 9.62 -12.20 14.15
CA GLU A 83 9.69 -11.14 15.17
C GLU A 83 10.38 -9.87 14.65
N THR A 84 11.48 -10.04 13.91
CA THR A 84 12.18 -8.91 13.28
C THR A 84 11.31 -8.20 12.25
N THR A 85 10.61 -8.97 11.41
CA THR A 85 9.70 -8.41 10.40
C THR A 85 8.52 -7.67 11.04
N ALA A 86 7.97 -8.19 12.14
CA ALA A 86 6.90 -7.55 12.88
C ALA A 86 7.32 -6.19 13.46
N ARG A 87 8.54 -6.07 13.99
CA ARG A 87 9.10 -4.78 14.47
C ARG A 87 9.25 -3.78 13.34
N MET A 88 9.85 -4.18 12.22
CA MET A 88 10.01 -3.32 11.05
C MET A 88 8.65 -2.84 10.51
N TYR A 89 7.64 -3.72 10.53
CA TYR A 89 6.28 -3.36 10.14
C TYR A 89 5.68 -2.30 11.07
N GLN A 90 5.89 -2.43 12.39
CA GLN A 90 5.42 -1.45 13.38
C GLN A 90 6.10 -0.08 13.20
N GLU A 91 7.42 -0.06 12.99
CA GLU A 91 8.19 1.16 12.72
C GLU A 91 7.68 1.86 11.46
N MET A 92 7.49 1.10 10.38
CA MET A 92 6.97 1.60 9.11
C MET A 92 5.57 2.22 9.25
N VAL A 93 4.66 1.58 9.99
CA VAL A 93 3.32 2.14 10.24
C VAL A 93 3.40 3.41 11.09
N GLY A 94 4.24 3.44 12.12
CA GLY A 94 4.38 4.59 13.01
C GLY A 94 4.96 5.83 12.30
N GLU A 95 6.04 5.65 11.55
CA GLU A 95 6.76 6.77 10.90
C GLU A 95 6.16 7.14 9.55
N SER A 96 5.83 6.15 8.70
CA SER A 96 5.50 6.43 7.30
C SER A 96 4.03 6.76 7.07
N TYR A 97 3.11 6.23 7.89
CA TYR A 97 1.68 6.43 7.65
C TYR A 97 1.27 7.89 7.79
N LEU A 98 1.55 8.51 8.95
CA LEU A 98 1.18 9.91 9.21
C LEU A 98 1.95 10.88 8.31
N VAL A 99 3.24 10.61 8.06
CA VAL A 99 4.06 11.41 7.14
C VAL A 99 3.48 11.37 5.72
N HIS A 100 3.10 10.18 5.23
CA HIS A 100 2.54 10.04 3.90
C HIS A 100 1.17 10.72 3.78
N VAL A 101 0.25 10.52 4.74
CA VAL A 101 -1.06 11.18 4.75
C VAL A 101 -0.91 12.70 4.75
N ASN A 102 -0.06 13.24 5.61
CA ASN A 102 0.17 14.68 5.69
C ASN A 102 0.72 15.24 4.37
N ARG A 103 1.65 14.52 3.73
CA ARG A 103 2.20 14.91 2.43
C ARG A 103 1.14 14.91 1.34
N ILE A 104 0.32 13.86 1.24
CA ILE A 104 -0.76 13.79 0.24
C ILE A 104 -1.79 14.92 0.47
N HIS A 105 -2.16 15.19 1.73
CA HIS A 105 -3.04 16.31 2.04
C HIS A 105 -2.45 17.66 1.62
N GLN A 106 -1.15 17.87 1.82
CA GLN A 106 -0.46 19.10 1.36
C GLN A 106 -0.53 19.23 -0.16
N GLN A 107 -0.27 18.16 -0.91
CA GLN A 107 -0.32 18.15 -2.37
C GLN A 107 -1.72 18.44 -2.91
N MET A 108 -2.75 17.82 -2.33
CA MET A 108 -4.14 18.10 -2.73
C MET A 108 -4.53 19.56 -2.50
N ASN A 109 -4.04 20.20 -1.44
CA ASN A 109 -4.33 21.60 -1.14
C ASN A 109 -3.52 22.58 -2.01
N GLU A 110 -2.39 22.14 -2.57
CA GLU A 110 -1.57 22.94 -3.51
C GLU A 110 -2.09 22.85 -4.96
N GLU A 111 -2.84 21.80 -5.30
CA GLU A 111 -3.43 21.57 -6.63
C GLU A 111 -4.84 22.14 -6.82
N GLU A 112 -5.48 22.73 -5.80
CA GLU A 112 -6.72 23.50 -5.97
C GLU A 112 -6.41 24.92 -6.50
N PRO A 113 -6.76 25.27 -7.75
CA PRO A 113 -6.71 26.66 -8.18
C PRO A 113 -7.81 27.46 -7.46
N ALA A 114 -7.46 28.65 -6.99
CA ALA A 114 -8.39 29.65 -6.46
C ALA A 114 -9.49 30.04 -7.48
#